data_AF-A0A1E5V487-F1
#
_entry.id   AF-A0A1E5V487-F1
#
_cell.length_a   1.000
_cell.length_b   1.000
_cell.length_c   1.000
_cell.angle_alpha   90.00
_cell.angle_beta   90.00
_cell.angle_gamma   90.00
#
_symmetry.space_group_name_H-M   'P 1'
#
loop_
_entity.id
_entity.type
_entity.pdbx_description
1 polymer ?
#
loop_
_entity_poly.entity_id
_entity_poly.type
_entity_poly.pdbx_seq_one_letter_code
_entity_poly.pdbx_strand_id
1 'polypeptide(L)'
;MDAAIAPVIDMKLPWVAVVGNHDQEDKVYMNYYPRQNEPAPGMAFFHIPLPEFSSFTSNNFTGVKQEEISSPSINSGFFYTMLEAGDVKAAFVGHDHINDFCGKLNGIHLCYAGGSGYHAYGKAGWS
;
A
#
# COMPACT_ATOMS: atom_id res chain seq x y z
N MET A 1 -3.86 2.25 10.48
CA MET A 1 -2.80 3.15 9.97
C MET A 1 -1.42 2.51 10.11
N ASP A 2 -1.07 1.98 11.27
CA ASP A 2 0.26 1.37 11.54
C ASP A 2 0.68 0.27 10.54
N ALA A 3 -0.23 -0.62 10.13
CA ALA A 3 0.09 -1.67 9.16
C ALA A 3 0.41 -1.15 7.75
N ALA A 4 -0.18 -0.02 7.35
CA ALA A 4 0.01 0.58 6.03
C ALA A 4 1.38 1.27 5.91
N ILE A 5 1.88 1.84 7.00
CA ILE A 5 3.17 2.56 7.03
C ILE A 5 4.33 1.70 7.55
N ALA A 6 4.06 0.58 8.23
CA ALA A 6 5.07 -0.32 8.77
C ALA A 6 6.10 -0.79 7.71
N PRO A 7 5.73 -1.16 6.47
CA PRO A 7 6.70 -1.53 5.45
C PRO A 7 7.66 -0.39 5.10
N VAL A 8 7.17 0.85 5.08
CA VAL A 8 7.97 2.04 4.74
C VAL A 8 9.00 2.34 5.83
N ILE A 9 8.58 2.19 7.09
CA ILE A 9 9.43 2.37 8.27
C ILE A 9 10.49 1.26 8.33
N ASP A 10 10.11 0.00 8.15
CA ASP A 10 11.03 -1.15 8.20
C ASP A 10 12.08 -1.12 7.08
N MET A 11 11.67 -0.67 5.88
CA MET A 11 12.56 -0.52 4.75
C MET A 11 13.53 0.67 4.84
N LYS A 12 13.44 1.50 5.89
CA LYS A 12 14.26 2.72 6.09
C LYS A 12 14.26 3.64 4.87
N LEU A 13 13.15 3.69 4.14
CA LEU A 13 13.06 4.50 2.93
C LEU A 13 12.97 5.97 3.35
N PRO A 14 13.71 6.89 2.72
CA PRO A 14 13.42 8.29 2.86
C PRO A 14 12.04 8.55 2.24
N TRP A 15 11.06 8.87 3.07
CA TRP A 15 9.69 9.11 2.67
C TRP A 15 9.30 10.56 2.97
N VAL A 16 8.39 11.11 2.17
CA VAL A 16 7.72 12.39 2.41
C VAL A 16 6.23 12.09 2.40
N ALA A 17 5.54 12.40 3.50
CA ALA A 17 4.08 12.41 3.52
C ALA A 17 3.60 13.83 3.20
N VAL A 18 2.63 13.93 2.29
CA VAL A 18 1.87 15.17 2.11
C VAL A 18 0.64 15.05 3.00
N VAL A 19 0.62 15.86 4.04
CA VAL A 19 -0.36 15.82 5.12
C VAL A 19 -1.51 16.78 4.78
N GLY A 20 -2.75 16.31 4.89
CA GLY A 20 -3.96 17.09 4.63
C GLY A 20 -4.32 18.01 5.81
N ASN A 21 -5.21 18.98 5.58
CA ASN A 21 -5.59 20.00 6.57
C ASN A 21 -6.34 19.47 7.82
N HIS A 22 -6.60 18.17 7.90
CA HIS A 22 -7.27 17.49 9.02
C HIS A 22 -6.41 16.44 9.71
N ASP A 23 -5.17 16.26 9.28
CA ASP A 23 -4.25 15.31 9.89
C ASP A 23 -3.52 15.94 11.07
N GLN A 24 -3.20 15.15 12.09
CA GLN A 24 -2.49 15.60 13.29
C GLN A 24 -0.97 15.37 13.12
N GLU A 25 -0.18 16.45 13.15
CA GLU A 25 1.25 16.46 12.80
C GLU A 25 2.22 16.13 13.96
N ASP A 26 1.76 15.41 14.99
CA ASP A 26 2.57 15.28 16.20
C ASP A 26 3.81 14.39 16.01
N LYS A 27 4.97 15.08 15.93
CA LYS A 27 6.37 14.60 16.05
C LYS A 27 6.94 13.75 14.91
N VAL A 28 6.85 14.22 13.67
CA VAL A 28 7.75 13.73 12.60
C VAL A 28 9.04 14.56 12.64
N TYR A 29 10.08 14.02 13.27
CA TYR A 29 11.36 14.70 13.47
C TYR A 29 12.17 14.84 12.17
N MET A 30 12.63 16.07 11.93
CA MET A 30 13.59 16.48 10.92
C MET A 30 14.99 15.92 11.23
N ASN A 31 15.33 14.76 10.67
CA ASN A 31 16.73 14.34 10.57
C ASN A 31 17.29 14.73 9.20
N TYR A 32 18.51 15.29 9.18
CA TYR A 32 19.23 15.59 7.95
C TYR A 32 19.67 14.28 7.27
N TYR A 33 19.02 13.92 6.17
CA TYR A 33 19.41 12.79 5.33
C TYR A 33 20.32 13.27 4.19
N PRO A 34 21.48 12.63 3.95
CA PRO A 34 22.33 12.98 2.82
C PRO A 34 21.58 12.77 1.49
N ARG A 35 21.95 13.58 0.48
CA ARG A 35 21.38 13.47 -0.87
C ARG A 35 21.58 12.05 -1.40
N GLN A 36 20.52 11.38 -1.84
CA GLN A 36 20.62 10.06 -2.45
C GLN A 36 21.31 10.14 -3.81
N ASN A 37 22.19 9.17 -4.08
CA ASN A 37 22.87 9.00 -5.37
C ASN A 37 22.14 8.01 -6.30
N GLU A 38 21.18 7.27 -5.77
CA GLU A 38 20.32 6.31 -6.49
C GLU A 38 18.88 6.82 -6.50
N PRO A 39 18.02 6.35 -7.43
CA PRO A 39 16.60 6.68 -7.43
C PRO A 39 15.98 6.44 -6.05
N ALA A 40 15.27 7.46 -5.55
CA ALA A 40 14.57 7.35 -4.29
C ALA A 40 13.50 6.24 -4.38
N PRO A 41 13.38 5.37 -3.36
CA PRO A 41 12.35 4.35 -3.35
C PRO A 41 10.94 4.94 -3.50
N GLY A 42 10.22 4.46 -4.51
CA GLY A 42 8.88 4.92 -4.84
C GLY A 42 7.79 4.15 -4.09
N MET A 43 6.68 4.82 -3.83
CA MET A 43 5.42 4.20 -3.41
C MET A 43 4.32 4.63 -4.37
N ALA A 44 3.46 3.69 -4.76
CA ALA A 44 2.30 3.96 -5.58
C ALA A 44 1.02 3.90 -4.73
N PHE A 45 0.11 4.86 -4.92
CA PHE A 45 -1.20 4.89 -4.28
C PHE A 45 -2.26 5.04 -5.35
N PHE A 46 -3.20 4.10 -5.43
CA PHE A 46 -4.31 4.15 -6.37
C PHE A 46 -5.48 3.33 -5.83
N HIS A 47 -6.70 3.71 -6.18
CA HIS A 47 -7.86 3.19 -5.46
C HIS A 47 -8.21 1.73 -5.80
N ILE A 48 -8.23 1.38 -7.09
CA ILE A 48 -8.68 0.06 -7.58
C ILE A 48 -7.50 -0.91 -7.63
N PRO A 49 -7.60 -2.14 -7.08
CA PRO A 49 -6.53 -3.12 -7.09
C PRO A 49 -6.12 -3.53 -8.51
N LEU A 50 -4.84 -3.89 -8.66
CA LEU A 50 -4.36 -4.54 -9.87
C LEU A 50 -4.75 -6.03 -9.88
N PRO A 51 -4.86 -6.68 -11.05
CA PRO A 51 -5.12 -8.12 -11.13
C PRO A 51 -4.18 -8.98 -10.29
N GLU A 52 -2.94 -8.55 -10.10
CA GLU A 52 -1.91 -9.25 -9.32
C GLU A 52 -2.26 -9.43 -7.84
N PHE A 53 -3.14 -8.60 -7.27
CA PHE A 53 -3.63 -8.80 -5.90
C PHE A 53 -4.39 -10.11 -5.72
N SER A 54 -4.96 -10.68 -6.79
CA SER A 54 -5.63 -11.98 -6.76
C SER A 54 -4.69 -13.17 -6.55
N SER A 55 -3.37 -12.97 -6.71
CA SER A 55 -2.36 -14.02 -6.50
C SER A 55 -2.12 -14.36 -5.02
N PHE A 56 -2.62 -13.51 -4.11
CA PHE A 56 -2.43 -13.72 -2.68
C PHE A 56 -3.43 -14.74 -2.11
N THR A 57 -2.87 -15.72 -1.40
CA THR A 57 -3.55 -16.78 -0.66
C THR A 57 -3.17 -16.68 0.81
N SER A 58 -3.87 -17.38 1.71
CA SER A 58 -3.62 -17.28 3.16
C SER A 58 -2.19 -17.61 3.62
N ASN A 59 -1.33 -18.13 2.74
CA ASN A 59 0.06 -18.49 3.03
C ASN A 59 1.09 -17.43 2.60
N ASN A 60 0.70 -16.39 1.84
CA ASN A 60 1.65 -15.45 1.22
C ASN A 60 1.31 -13.96 1.44
N PHE A 61 0.46 -13.66 2.42
CA PHE A 61 0.20 -12.30 2.91
C PHE A 61 0.14 -12.27 4.44
N THR A 62 0.27 -11.06 5.01
CA THR A 62 -0.06 -10.76 6.40
C THR A 62 -1.31 -9.88 6.45
N GLY A 63 -2.15 -10.05 7.47
CA GLY A 63 -3.42 -9.32 7.62
C GLY A 63 -4.64 -10.20 7.38
N VAL A 64 -5.72 -9.61 6.88
CA VAL A 64 -7.02 -10.26 6.70
C VAL A 64 -7.58 -9.95 5.31
N LYS A 65 -7.78 -10.98 4.49
CA LYS A 65 -8.52 -10.93 3.22
C LYS A 65 -9.92 -11.50 3.45
N GLN A 66 -10.96 -10.68 3.32
CA GLN A 66 -12.35 -11.06 3.67
C GLN A 66 -13.31 -11.01 2.48
N GLU A 67 -12.89 -10.46 1.34
CA GLU A 67 -13.67 -10.45 0.11
C GLU A 67 -12.80 -10.74 -1.11
N GLU A 68 -13.46 -10.90 -2.26
CA GLU A 68 -12.78 -11.04 -3.53
C GLU A 68 -12.10 -9.74 -3.97
N ILE A 69 -11.10 -9.86 -4.83
CA ILE A 69 -10.36 -8.71 -5.34
C ILE A 69 -11.16 -8.12 -6.50
N SER A 70 -11.66 -6.88 -6.36
CA SER A 70 -12.42 -6.20 -7.41
C SER A 70 -11.48 -5.48 -8.39
N SER A 71 -10.60 -6.25 -9.03
CA SER A 71 -9.67 -5.73 -10.05
C SER A 71 -10.30 -5.71 -11.45
N PRO A 72 -9.81 -4.86 -12.38
CA PRO A 72 -10.17 -4.94 -13.79
C PRO A 72 -9.87 -6.31 -14.39
N SER A 73 -10.65 -6.74 -15.38
CA SER A 73 -10.43 -8.01 -16.10
C SER A 73 -9.25 -7.98 -17.07
N ILE A 74 -8.79 -6.78 -17.44
CA ILE A 74 -7.67 -6.57 -18.36
C ILE A 74 -6.44 -6.16 -17.54
N ASN A 75 -5.34 -6.89 -17.71
CA ASN A 75 -4.04 -6.49 -17.18
C ASN A 75 -3.39 -5.46 -18.13
N SER A 76 -3.22 -4.22 -17.66
CA SER A 76 -2.61 -3.13 -18.43
C SER A 76 -1.09 -3.20 -18.50
N GLY A 77 -0.44 -4.09 -17.74
CA GLY A 77 1.00 -4.14 -17.56
C GLY A 77 1.52 -3.18 -16.48
N PHE A 78 0.66 -2.49 -15.74
CA PHE A 78 1.11 -1.47 -14.78
C PHE A 78 1.98 -2.06 -13.66
N PHE A 79 1.67 -3.25 -13.15
CA PHE A 79 2.54 -3.95 -12.19
C PHE A 79 3.93 -4.24 -12.79
N TYR A 80 3.96 -4.72 -14.03
CA TYR A 80 5.21 -5.00 -14.73
C TYR A 80 6.03 -3.72 -14.94
N THR A 81 5.39 -2.59 -15.26
CA THR A 81 6.07 -1.28 -15.32
C THR A 81 6.70 -0.89 -13.99
N MET A 82 6.02 -1.12 -12.85
CA MET A 82 6.61 -0.88 -11.53
C MET A 82 7.80 -1.79 -11.25
N LEU A 83 7.74 -3.06 -11.68
CA LEU A 83 8.86 -3.99 -11.57
C LEU A 83 10.07 -3.54 -12.42
N GLU A 84 9.84 -3.14 -13.67
CA GLU A 84 10.90 -2.68 -14.58
C GLU A 84 11.53 -1.36 -14.12
N ALA A 85 10.73 -0.45 -13.55
CA ALA A 85 11.23 0.80 -12.98
C ALA A 85 12.22 0.52 -11.84
N GLY A 86 11.98 -0.53 -11.05
CA GLY A 86 12.90 -1.05 -10.03
C GLY A 86 13.04 -0.19 -8.78
N ASP A 87 12.55 1.05 -8.79
CA ASP A 87 12.55 1.99 -7.67
C ASP A 87 11.27 1.91 -6.82
N VAL A 88 10.12 1.51 -7.38
CA VAL A 88 8.87 1.30 -6.65
C VAL A 88 8.97 0.08 -5.73
N LYS A 89 8.72 0.28 -4.43
CA LYS A 89 8.82 -0.78 -3.40
C LYS A 89 7.47 -1.22 -2.84
N ALA A 90 6.44 -0.38 -2.94
CA ALA A 90 5.11 -0.70 -2.45
C ALA A 90 4.02 -0.03 -3.30
N ALA A 91 2.90 -0.71 -3.44
CA ALA A 91 1.65 -0.18 -3.99
C ALA A 91 0.52 -0.40 -3.00
N PHE A 92 -0.24 0.67 -2.75
CA PHE A 92 -1.33 0.71 -1.77
C PHE A 92 -2.66 0.97 -2.45
N VAL A 93 -3.66 0.17 -2.08
CA VAL A 93 -4.99 0.19 -2.69
C VAL A 93 -6.12 0.17 -1.65
N GLY A 94 -7.32 0.48 -2.12
CA GLY A 94 -8.55 0.37 -1.36
C GLY A 94 -9.60 -0.36 -2.20
N HIS A 95 -10.79 0.21 -2.32
CA HIS A 95 -11.93 -0.29 -3.11
C HIS A 95 -12.69 -1.48 -2.49
N ASP A 96 -11.96 -2.51 -2.05
CA ASP A 96 -12.52 -3.64 -1.30
C ASP A 96 -12.39 -3.38 0.19
N HIS A 97 -13.46 -2.88 0.80
CA HIS A 97 -13.42 -2.22 2.10
C HIS A 97 -13.17 -3.15 3.27
N ILE A 98 -13.34 -4.47 3.12
CA ILE A 98 -13.10 -5.44 4.19
C ILE A 98 -11.81 -6.25 3.99
N ASN A 99 -11.01 -5.91 2.98
CA ASN A 99 -9.65 -6.38 2.82
C ASN A 99 -8.66 -5.43 3.51
N ASP A 100 -7.85 -5.97 4.42
CA ASP A 100 -6.71 -5.27 5.05
C ASP A 100 -5.55 -6.28 5.15
N PHE A 101 -4.84 -6.44 4.05
CA PHE A 101 -3.72 -7.36 3.96
C PHE A 101 -2.59 -6.76 3.14
N CYS A 102 -1.37 -7.24 3.38
CA CYS A 102 -0.24 -6.94 2.53
C CYS A 102 0.54 -8.21 2.19
N GLY A 103 0.86 -8.37 0.91
CA GLY A 103 1.70 -9.45 0.42
C GLY A 103 2.83 -8.92 -0.46
N LYS A 104 3.88 -9.71 -0.63
CA LYS A 104 5.03 -9.33 -1.46
C LYS A 104 5.04 -10.16 -2.74
N LEU A 105 5.02 -9.50 -3.88
CA LEU A 105 5.10 -10.13 -5.20
C LEU A 105 6.29 -9.54 -5.96
N ASN A 106 7.22 -10.41 -6.38
CA ASN A 106 8.39 -10.05 -7.19
C ASN A 106 9.21 -8.85 -6.65
N GLY A 107 9.25 -8.67 -5.32
CA GLY A 107 10.00 -7.59 -4.69
C GLY A 107 9.18 -6.37 -4.30
N ILE A 108 7.95 -6.23 -4.80
CA ILE A 108 7.03 -5.12 -4.51
C ILE A 108 5.98 -5.56 -3.48
N HIS A 109 5.73 -4.72 -2.48
CA HIS A 109 4.64 -4.92 -1.53
C HIS A 109 3.33 -4.43 -2.12
N LEU A 110 2.31 -5.27 -2.13
CA LEU A 110 0.96 -4.96 -2.59
C LEU A 110 0.05 -5.01 -1.36
N CYS A 111 -0.40 -3.85 -0.89
CA CYS A 111 -1.14 -3.73 0.36
C CYS A 111 -2.52 -3.09 0.17
N TYR A 112 -3.54 -3.70 0.77
CA TYR A 112 -4.81 -3.03 1.05
C TYR A 112 -4.71 -2.19 2.32
N ALA A 113 -5.40 -1.06 2.35
CA ALA A 113 -5.47 -0.17 3.52
C ALA A 113 -6.78 -0.29 4.32
N GLY A 114 -7.64 -1.27 4.01
CA GLY A 114 -8.98 -1.36 4.57
C GLY A 114 -9.93 -0.29 4.04
N GLY A 115 -11.13 -0.25 4.64
CA GLY A 115 -12.15 0.76 4.37
C GLY A 115 -12.31 1.74 5.52
N SER A 116 -12.36 3.04 5.22
CA SER A 116 -12.76 4.07 6.18
C SER A 116 -13.64 5.12 5.48
N GLY A 117 -14.73 5.53 6.12
CA GLY A 117 -15.62 6.56 5.57
C GLY A 117 -17.05 6.54 6.09
N TYR A 118 -17.70 7.70 6.08
CA TYR A 118 -19.13 7.84 6.35
C TYR A 118 -19.93 7.36 5.13
N HIS A 119 -20.90 6.45 5.34
CA HIS A 119 -21.64 5.71 4.30
C HIS A 119 -20.84 4.68 3.49
N ALA A 120 -19.59 4.37 3.86
CA ALA A 120 -18.88 3.21 3.30
C ALA A 120 -19.47 1.90 3.87
N TYR A 121 -19.44 0.82 3.09
CA TYR A 121 -19.68 -0.52 3.64
C TYR A 121 -18.45 -1.01 4.39
N GLY A 122 -18.66 -1.97 5.29
CA GLY A 122 -17.61 -2.58 6.09
C GLY A 122 -18.16 -3.73 6.93
N LYS A 123 -17.31 -4.27 7.81
CA LYS A 123 -17.68 -5.34 8.74
C LYS A 123 -17.74 -4.79 10.17
N ALA A 124 -18.90 -4.97 10.82
CA ALA A 124 -19.07 -4.53 12.20
C ALA A 124 -18.06 -5.22 13.14
N GLY A 125 -17.45 -4.45 14.03
CA GLY A 125 -16.48 -4.94 15.01
C GLY A 125 -15.06 -5.19 14.47
N TRP A 126 -14.76 -4.70 13.26
CA TRP A 126 -13.42 -4.75 12.68
C TRP A 126 -12.71 -3.40 12.90
N SER A 127 -11.57 -3.43 13.58
CA SER A 127 -10.72 -2.27 13.90
C SER A 127 -9.25 -2.65 13.89
#